data_AF-A0A914DSW8-F1
#
_entry.id   AF-A0A914DSW8-F1
#
_cell.length_a   1.000
_cell.length_b   1.000
_cell.length_c   1.000
_cell.angle_alpha   90.00
_cell.angle_beta   90.00
_cell.angle_gamma   90.00
#
_symmetry.space_group_name_H-M   'P 1'
#
loop_
_entity.id
_entity.type
_entity.pdbx_description
1 polymer ?
#
loop_
_entity_poly.entity_id
_entity_poly.type
_entity_poly.pdbx_seq_one_letter_code
_entity_poly.pdbx_strand_id
1 'polypeptide(L)'
;MLSLFAAMLIITFLHRHRWIVLRRIATIGSLLYFGRCLTMFVTQVPKADANYYCSPKLQNDSHLMWSITMRALSIASGVGLTINGKHKLCGDYIYSGHTIVLVITYLFIREYSPKNWRPLHLISAVFSFTGVFLLLVSRGHYTIDVLVAYWITTRVFWQYHTIAAMPSLRHNRSGHNHLSKIFWYPLFSFMEANVLRPVPQRYGFPFTITSCKKWFTRHSKLLNLRTQR
;
A
#
# COMPACT_ATOMS: atom_id res chain seq x y z
N MET A 1 -0.87 12.67 -3.11
CA MET A 1 -0.46 11.29 -2.78
C MET A 1 -0.51 11.02 -1.28
N LEU A 2 0.29 11.71 -0.45
CA LEU A 2 0.31 11.52 1.01
C LEU A 2 -1.06 11.66 1.67
N SER A 3 -1.82 12.70 1.28
CA SER A 3 -3.16 12.94 1.80
C SER A 3 -4.12 11.77 1.55
N LEU A 4 -4.14 11.22 0.33
CA LEU A 4 -4.95 10.05 -0.01
C LEU A 4 -4.49 8.81 0.76
N PHE A 5 -3.17 8.58 0.84
CA PHE A 5 -2.63 7.43 1.54
C PHE A 5 -2.97 7.49 3.04
N ALA A 6 -2.84 8.66 3.66
CA ALA A 6 -3.27 8.90 5.03
C ALA A 6 -4.77 8.67 5.20
N ALA A 7 -5.61 9.17 4.28
CA ALA A 7 -7.05 8.94 4.31
C ALA A 7 -7.40 7.43 4.27
N MET A 8 -6.75 6.66 3.40
CA MET A 8 -6.91 5.20 3.35
C MET A 8 -6.51 4.53 4.67
N LEU A 9 -5.40 4.93 5.28
CA LEU A 9 -4.97 4.40 6.58
C LEU A 9 -5.97 4.74 7.70
N ILE A 10 -6.49 5.97 7.72
CA ILE A 10 -7.51 6.39 8.70
C ILE A 10 -8.78 5.56 8.54
N ILE A 11 -9.29 5.42 7.31
CA ILE A 11 -10.47 4.60 7.02
C ILE A 11 -10.24 3.15 7.45
N THR A 12 -9.06 2.62 7.18
CA THR A 12 -8.68 1.25 7.58
C THR A 12 -8.63 1.10 9.11
N PHE A 13 -8.09 2.09 9.82
CA PHE A 13 -7.98 2.06 11.27
C PHE A 13 -9.35 2.13 11.97
N LEU A 14 -10.30 2.87 11.38
CA LEU A 14 -11.69 2.97 11.84
C LEU A 14 -12.55 1.75 11.45
N HIS A 15 -12.03 0.85 10.60
CA HIS A 15 -12.74 -0.35 10.19
C HIS A 15 -12.72 -1.38 11.31
N ARG A 16 -13.87 -2.01 11.63
CA ARG A 16 -13.98 -3.00 12.72
C ARG A 16 -13.02 -4.18 12.54
N HIS A 17 -12.79 -4.57 11.29
CA HIS A 17 -11.88 -5.66 10.90
C HIS A 17 -10.50 -5.15 10.43
N ARG A 18 -10.00 -4.04 11.00
CA ARG A 18 -8.73 -3.38 10.62
C ARG A 18 -7.54 -4.32 10.39
N TRP A 19 -7.34 -5.34 11.22
CA TRP A 19 -6.24 -6.28 11.06
C TRP A 19 -6.34 -7.14 9.80
N ILE A 20 -7.56 -7.50 9.38
CA ILE A 20 -7.77 -8.22 8.12
C ILE A 20 -7.43 -7.29 6.95
N VAL A 21 -7.94 -6.06 6.98
CA VAL A 21 -7.71 -5.07 5.92
C VAL A 21 -6.22 -4.68 5.81
N LEU A 22 -5.54 -4.45 6.94
CA LEU A 22 -4.11 -4.16 6.96
C LEU A 22 -3.27 -5.30 6.38
N ARG A 23 -3.62 -6.56 6.68
CA ARG A 23 -2.96 -7.71 6.05
C ARG A 23 -3.13 -7.70 4.54
N ARG A 24 -4.34 -7.40 4.03
CA ARG A 24 -4.60 -7.31 2.59
C ARG A 24 -3.83 -6.16 1.92
N ILE A 25 -3.79 -4.99 2.56
CA ILE A 25 -2.97 -3.85 2.10
C ILE A 25 -1.49 -4.26 2.03
N ALA A 26 -0.98 -4.93 3.07
CA ALA A 26 0.40 -5.39 3.10
C ALA A 26 0.69 -6.45 2.02
N THR A 27 -0.18 -7.44 1.81
CA THR A 27 0.00 -8.49 0.80
C THR A 27 -0.10 -7.96 -0.63
N ILE A 28 -1.11 -7.15 -0.94
CA ILE A 28 -1.25 -6.58 -2.29
C ILE A 28 -0.14 -5.56 -2.54
N GLY A 29 0.17 -4.71 -1.55
CA GLY A 29 1.26 -3.75 -1.63
C GLY A 29 2.61 -4.42 -1.87
N SER A 30 2.94 -5.45 -1.09
CA SER A 30 4.21 -6.18 -1.26
C SER A 30 4.31 -6.84 -2.64
N LEU A 31 3.23 -7.44 -3.15
CA LEU A 31 3.21 -8.06 -4.47
C LEU A 31 3.47 -7.06 -5.59
N LEU A 32 2.85 -5.87 -5.53
CA LEU A 32 3.04 -4.83 -6.54
C LEU A 32 4.45 -4.23 -6.50
N TYR A 33 4.97 -3.94 -5.31
CA TYR A 33 6.32 -3.42 -5.14
C TYR A 33 7.41 -4.46 -5.42
N PHE A 34 7.14 -5.74 -5.16
CA PHE A 34 8.01 -6.83 -5.60
C PHE A 34 8.13 -6.86 -7.12
N GLY A 35 7.01 -6.69 -7.85
CA GLY A 35 7.02 -6.54 -9.30
C GLY A 35 7.87 -5.35 -9.76
N ARG A 36 7.83 -4.22 -9.05
CA ARG A 36 8.68 -3.04 -9.33
C ARG A 36 10.17 -3.31 -9.08
N CYS A 37 10.51 -4.05 -8.02
CA CYS A 37 11.89 -4.49 -7.79
C CYS A 37 12.38 -5.39 -8.92
N LEU A 38 11.55 -6.33 -9.38
CA LEU A 38 11.88 -7.23 -10.49
C LEU A 38 12.09 -6.45 -11.80
N THR A 39 11.21 -5.49 -12.13
CA THR A 39 11.40 -4.67 -13.33
C THR A 39 12.69 -3.86 -13.24
N MET A 40 12.97 -3.20 -12.11
CA MET A 40 14.23 -2.46 -11.93
C MET A 40 15.49 -3.33 -12.02
N PHE A 41 15.37 -4.63 -11.71
CA PHE A 41 16.48 -5.58 -11.83
C PHE A 41 16.70 -6.01 -13.29
N VAL A 42 15.62 -6.26 -14.04
CA VAL A 42 15.68 -6.81 -15.41
C VAL A 42 15.84 -5.73 -16.47
N THR A 43 15.25 -4.55 -16.28
CA THR A 43 15.18 -3.52 -17.30
C THR A 43 16.09 -2.33 -16.96
N GLN A 44 16.64 -1.70 -18.00
CA GLN A 44 17.47 -0.49 -17.90
C GLN A 44 17.00 0.53 -18.95
N VAL A 45 15.81 1.10 -18.75
CA VAL A 45 15.25 2.11 -19.66
C VAL A 45 15.88 3.50 -19.39
N PRO A 46 16.18 4.30 -20.44
CA PRO A 46 16.66 5.67 -20.26
C PRO A 46 15.64 6.55 -19.53
N LYS A 47 16.13 7.58 -18.83
CA LYS A 47 15.27 8.55 -18.15
C LYS A 47 14.36 9.32 -19.11
N ALA A 48 13.15 9.65 -18.66
CA ALA A 48 12.15 10.36 -19.46
C ALA A 48 12.53 11.82 -19.77
N ASP A 49 13.27 12.47 -18.87
CA ASP A 49 13.81 13.82 -19.08
C ASP A 49 15.35 13.80 -19.00
N ALA A 50 15.99 14.25 -20.08
CA ALA A 50 17.44 14.38 -20.19
C ALA A 50 18.03 15.32 -19.12
N ASN A 51 17.25 16.31 -18.65
CA ASN A 51 17.69 17.32 -17.69
C ASN A 51 17.42 16.95 -16.23
N TYR A 52 16.83 15.77 -15.98
CA TYR A 52 16.55 15.34 -14.61
C TYR A 52 17.85 14.96 -13.87
N TYR A 53 18.10 15.60 -12.72
CA TYR A 53 19.28 15.36 -11.90
C TYR A 53 19.23 13.99 -11.22
N CYS A 54 20.29 13.21 -11.46
CA CYS A 54 20.48 11.87 -10.93
C CYS A 54 21.71 11.85 -10.02
N SER A 55 21.55 11.34 -8.80
CA SER A 55 22.69 11.13 -7.91
C SER A 55 23.66 10.10 -8.51
N PRO A 56 24.98 10.29 -8.39
CA PRO A 56 25.98 9.41 -9.00
C PRO A 56 25.84 7.96 -8.53
N LYS A 57 26.29 7.04 -9.39
CA LYS A 57 26.44 5.62 -9.03
C LYS A 57 27.56 5.51 -7.98
N LEU A 58 27.37 4.67 -6.97
CA LEU A 58 28.45 4.34 -6.04
C LEU A 58 29.50 3.53 -6.82
N GLN A 59 30.70 4.08 -7.01
CA GLN A 59 31.87 3.39 -7.55
C GLN A 59 33.01 3.52 -6.53
N ASN A 60 33.77 2.44 -6.33
CA ASN A 60 34.99 2.38 -5.50
C ASN A 60 34.83 2.59 -3.98
N ASP A 61 33.73 2.14 -3.37
CA ASP A 61 33.63 2.04 -1.90
C ASP A 61 34.14 0.67 -1.40
N SER A 62 35.09 0.66 -0.45
CA SER A 62 35.55 -0.55 0.25
C SER A 62 34.44 -1.27 1.03
N HIS A 63 33.36 -0.55 1.36
CA HIS A 63 32.17 -1.07 2.02
C HIS A 63 30.90 -0.88 1.17
N LEU A 64 30.96 -1.24 -0.12
CA LEU A 64 29.88 -1.11 -1.09
C LEU A 64 28.50 -1.57 -0.59
N MET A 65 28.43 -2.72 0.11
CA MET A 65 27.16 -3.25 0.62
C MET A 65 26.56 -2.39 1.75
N TRP A 66 27.42 -1.84 2.61
CA TRP A 66 26.99 -0.97 3.69
C TRP A 66 26.48 0.37 3.15
N SER A 67 27.19 0.97 2.21
CA SER A 67 26.79 2.25 1.61
C SER A 67 25.53 2.12 0.75
N ILE A 68 25.33 1.00 0.05
CA ILE A 68 24.06 0.68 -0.61
C ILE A 68 22.92 0.53 0.39
N THR A 69 23.14 -0.19 1.50
CA THR A 69 22.11 -0.41 2.53
C THR A 69 21.70 0.90 3.20
N MET A 70 22.67 1.74 3.57
CA MET A 70 22.39 3.05 4.17
C MET A 70 21.67 3.98 3.19
N ARG A 71 22.03 3.96 1.90
CA ARG A 71 21.32 4.69 0.85
C ARG A 71 19.89 4.17 0.71
N ALA A 72 19.69 2.86 0.66
CA ALA A 72 18.36 2.23 0.62
C ALA A 72 17.50 2.61 1.82
N LEU A 73 18.05 2.54 3.04
CA LEU A 73 17.36 2.96 4.27
C LEU A 73 17.00 4.44 4.25
N SER A 74 17.87 5.31 3.75
CA SER A 74 17.59 6.75 3.62
C SER A 74 16.44 7.08 2.65
N ILE A 75 16.24 6.23 1.63
CA ILE A 75 15.14 6.38 0.67
C ILE A 75 13.86 5.76 1.25
N ALA A 76 13.98 4.62 1.92
CA ALA A 76 12.87 3.93 2.58
C ALA A 76 12.26 4.80 3.70
N SER A 77 13.09 5.51 4.47
CA SER A 77 12.63 6.43 5.52
C SER A 77 11.86 7.63 4.95
N GLY A 78 12.09 7.99 3.69
CA GLY A 78 11.30 8.99 2.96
C GLY A 78 9.96 8.50 2.42
N VAL A 79 9.59 7.22 2.65
CA VAL A 79 8.35 6.59 2.15
C VAL A 79 8.19 6.78 0.62
N GLY A 80 9.31 6.82 -0.11
CA GLY A 80 9.33 7.03 -1.55
C GLY A 80 9.21 8.49 -2.02
N LEU A 81 9.31 9.47 -1.12
CA LEU A 81 9.38 10.90 -1.45
C LEU A 81 10.77 11.47 -1.25
N THR A 82 11.19 12.34 -2.17
CA THR A 82 12.47 13.06 -2.13
C THR A 82 12.37 14.33 -1.26
N ILE A 83 12.01 14.17 0.01
CA ILE A 83 11.64 15.29 0.91
C ILE A 83 12.82 16.23 1.24
N ASN A 84 14.07 15.77 1.13
CA ASN A 84 15.25 16.56 1.49
C ASN A 84 16.31 16.71 0.38
N GLY A 85 15.98 16.35 -0.86
CA GLY A 85 16.91 16.49 -2.00
C GLY A 85 18.21 15.66 -1.97
N LYS A 86 18.49 14.95 -0.87
CA LYS A 86 19.80 14.30 -0.63
C LYS A 86 20.16 13.20 -1.62
N HIS A 87 19.19 12.39 -2.06
CA HIS A 87 19.44 11.31 -3.03
C HIS A 87 18.27 11.17 -4.01
N LYS A 88 18.46 11.61 -5.26
CA LYS A 88 17.53 11.36 -6.37
C LYS A 88 18.06 10.18 -7.17
N LEU A 89 17.43 9.01 -7.03
CA LEU A 89 17.81 7.83 -7.79
C LEU A 89 17.05 7.83 -9.10
N CYS A 90 17.82 7.84 -10.19
CA CYS A 90 17.31 7.55 -11.51
C CYS A 90 17.55 6.06 -11.75
N GLY A 91 16.51 5.28 -11.50
CA GLY A 91 16.43 3.87 -11.85
C GLY A 91 15.33 3.66 -12.88
N ASP A 92 15.10 2.42 -13.29
CA ASP A 92 14.11 2.13 -14.32
C ASP A 92 12.72 2.72 -13.99
N TYR A 93 12.17 3.45 -14.96
CA TYR A 93 10.92 4.18 -14.85
C TYR A 93 9.70 3.34 -15.26
N ILE A 94 9.88 2.17 -15.92
CA ILE A 94 8.82 1.39 -16.58
C ILE A 94 7.65 0.99 -15.67
N TYR A 95 7.88 0.92 -14.36
CA TYR A 95 6.84 0.60 -13.38
C TYR A 95 6.72 1.71 -12.33
N SER A 96 5.81 2.67 -12.58
CA SER A 96 5.63 3.87 -11.76
C SER A 96 5.02 3.60 -10.37
N GLY A 97 5.82 3.79 -9.32
CA GLY A 97 5.43 3.57 -7.93
C GLY A 97 4.44 4.60 -7.41
N HIS A 98 4.53 5.86 -7.86
CA HIS A 98 3.55 6.89 -7.53
C HIS A 98 2.16 6.52 -8.08
N THR A 99 2.12 5.98 -9.31
CA THR A 99 0.89 5.48 -9.92
C THR A 99 0.33 4.30 -9.14
N ILE A 100 1.17 3.32 -8.75
CA ILE A 100 0.75 2.21 -7.88
C ILE A 100 0.06 2.76 -6.62
N VAL A 101 0.70 3.68 -5.89
CA VAL A 101 0.16 4.24 -4.65
C VAL A 101 -1.16 4.98 -4.88
N LEU A 102 -1.24 5.85 -5.90
CA LEU A 102 -2.47 6.61 -6.18
C LEU A 102 -3.65 5.71 -6.57
N VAL A 103 -3.39 4.68 -7.39
CA VAL A 103 -4.43 3.76 -7.86
C VAL A 103 -4.84 2.80 -6.75
N ILE A 104 -3.88 2.15 -6.06
CA ILE A 104 -4.19 1.19 -5.00
C ILE A 104 -4.94 1.87 -3.84
N THR A 105 -4.54 3.09 -3.48
CA THR A 105 -5.16 3.85 -2.39
C THR A 105 -6.62 4.15 -2.71
N TYR A 106 -6.91 4.59 -3.93
CA TYR A 106 -8.29 4.81 -4.38
C TYR A 106 -9.11 3.51 -4.37
N LEU A 107 -8.55 2.42 -4.89
CA LEU A 107 -9.24 1.12 -4.92
C LEU A 107 -9.58 0.62 -3.51
N PHE A 108 -8.63 0.71 -2.56
CA PHE A 108 -8.89 0.34 -1.16
C PHE A 108 -9.94 1.22 -0.50
N ILE A 109 -9.88 2.54 -0.72
CA ILE A 109 -10.90 3.46 -0.19
C ILE A 109 -12.27 3.03 -0.72
N ARG A 110 -12.41 2.80 -2.03
CA ARG A 110 -13.68 2.43 -2.66
C ARG A 110 -14.21 1.07 -2.20
N GLU A 111 -13.35 0.08 -2.04
CA GLU A 111 -13.73 -1.29 -1.66
C GLU A 111 -14.16 -1.39 -0.20
N TYR A 112 -13.45 -0.73 0.71
CA TYR A 112 -13.70 -0.88 2.14
C TYR A 112 -14.67 0.14 2.73
N SER A 113 -14.94 1.25 2.04
CA SER A 113 -15.89 2.26 2.51
C SER A 113 -17.32 2.01 2.05
N PRO A 114 -18.33 2.46 2.83
CA PRO A 114 -19.73 2.20 2.53
C PRO A 114 -20.14 2.85 1.22
N LYS A 115 -21.03 2.21 0.46
CA LYS A 115 -21.57 2.73 -0.81
C LYS A 115 -22.27 4.09 -0.69
N ASN A 116 -22.71 4.45 0.52
CA ASN A 116 -23.38 5.71 0.79
C ASN A 116 -22.41 6.90 0.84
N TRP A 117 -21.10 6.67 0.99
CA TRP A 117 -20.07 7.71 1.04
C TRP A 117 -19.61 8.13 -0.37
N ARG A 118 -20.58 8.38 -1.26
CA ARG A 118 -20.33 8.84 -2.64
C ARG A 118 -19.40 10.06 -2.75
N PRO A 119 -19.50 11.12 -1.91
CA PRO A 119 -18.58 12.25 -2.03
C PRO A 119 -17.13 11.86 -1.75
N LEU A 120 -16.89 10.96 -0.80
CA LEU A 120 -15.55 10.45 -0.52
C LEU A 120 -14.98 9.70 -1.72
N HIS A 121 -15.79 8.85 -2.38
CA HIS A 121 -15.37 8.12 -3.58
C HIS A 121 -15.08 9.06 -4.74
N LEU A 122 -15.92 10.07 -4.95
CA LEU A 122 -15.71 11.06 -6.00
C LEU A 122 -14.44 11.89 -5.74
N ILE A 123 -14.27 12.43 -4.54
CA ILE A 123 -13.09 13.22 -4.16
C ILE A 123 -11.83 12.37 -4.33
N SER A 124 -11.81 11.15 -3.81
CA SER A 124 -10.65 10.26 -3.94
C SER A 124 -10.36 9.91 -5.41
N ALA A 125 -11.38 9.71 -6.25
CA ALA A 125 -11.20 9.50 -7.69
C ALA A 125 -10.58 10.73 -8.36
N VAL A 126 -11.11 11.93 -8.10
CA VAL A 126 -10.61 13.19 -8.67
C VAL A 126 -9.16 13.44 -8.25
N PHE A 127 -8.84 13.28 -6.96
CA PHE A 127 -7.48 13.45 -6.46
C PHE A 127 -6.50 12.43 -7.04
N SER A 128 -6.90 11.16 -7.21
CA SER A 128 -6.05 10.15 -7.85
C SER A 128 -5.84 10.44 -9.33
N PHE A 129 -6.90 10.80 -10.07
CA PHE A 129 -6.80 11.17 -11.48
C PHE A 129 -5.91 12.41 -11.68
N THR A 130 -6.16 13.46 -10.90
CA THR A 130 -5.35 14.69 -10.92
C THR A 130 -3.89 14.38 -10.57
N GLY A 131 -3.64 13.51 -9.59
CA GLY A 131 -2.29 13.08 -9.22
C GLY A 131 -1.56 12.38 -10.38
N VAL A 132 -2.24 11.46 -11.08
CA VAL A 132 -1.67 10.79 -12.26
C VAL A 132 -1.43 11.78 -13.41
N PHE A 133 -2.36 12.70 -13.64
CA PHE A 133 -2.22 13.74 -14.67
C PHE A 133 -1.02 14.64 -14.39
N LEU A 134 -0.87 15.15 -13.16
CA LEU A 134 0.27 15.99 -12.77
C LEU A 134 1.59 15.24 -12.87
N LEU A 135 1.61 13.92 -12.57
CA LEU A 135 2.80 13.08 -12.77
C LEU A 135 3.22 13.05 -14.23
N LEU A 136 2.28 12.90 -15.17
CA LEU A 136 2.57 12.95 -16.61
C LEU A 136 3.06 14.34 -17.05
N VAL A 137 2.43 15.42 -16.57
CA VAL A 137 2.82 16.81 -16.89
C VAL A 137 4.24 17.12 -16.39
N SER A 138 4.62 16.61 -15.22
CA SER A 138 5.98 16.77 -14.68
C SER A 138 7.08 16.06 -15.48
N ARG A 139 6.73 15.30 -16.53
CA ARG A 139 7.65 14.53 -17.40
C ARG A 139 8.59 13.60 -16.62
N GLY A 140 8.23 13.23 -15.39
CA GLY A 140 9.04 12.34 -14.54
C GLY A 140 8.91 10.86 -14.90
N HIS A 141 7.92 10.51 -15.73
CA HIS A 141 7.62 9.16 -16.17
C HIS A 141 7.11 9.19 -17.62
N TYR A 142 7.38 8.14 -18.37
CA TYR A 142 6.70 7.93 -19.64
C TYR A 142 5.24 7.56 -19.39
N THR A 143 4.38 7.84 -20.37
CA THR A 143 2.98 7.43 -20.33
C THR A 143 2.84 5.92 -20.21
N ILE A 144 3.73 5.14 -20.84
CA ILE A 144 3.75 3.68 -20.74
C ILE A 144 3.95 3.21 -19.30
N ASP A 145 4.78 3.89 -18.51
CA ASP A 145 5.06 3.55 -17.11
C ASP A 145 3.79 3.61 -16.25
N VAL A 146 2.94 4.60 -16.54
CA VAL A 146 1.66 4.82 -15.87
C VAL A 146 0.64 3.78 -16.32
N LEU A 147 0.58 3.47 -17.62
CA LEU A 147 -0.36 2.49 -18.17
C LEU A 147 -0.05 1.07 -17.65
N VAL A 148 1.21 0.65 -17.68
CA VAL A 148 1.65 -0.64 -17.15
C VAL A 148 1.36 -0.72 -15.65
N ALA A 149 1.68 0.33 -14.90
CA ALA A 149 1.43 0.38 -13.47
C ALA A 149 -0.07 0.27 -13.14
N TYR A 150 -0.91 1.01 -13.85
CA TYR A 150 -2.37 0.96 -13.70
C TYR A 150 -2.92 -0.42 -14.02
N TRP A 151 -2.49 -1.02 -15.13
CA TRP A 151 -2.95 -2.33 -15.57
C TRP A 151 -2.61 -3.42 -14.55
N ILE A 152 -1.35 -3.52 -14.12
CA ILE A 152 -0.94 -4.54 -13.15
C ILE A 152 -1.63 -4.32 -11.81
N THR A 153 -1.69 -3.08 -11.33
CA THR A 153 -2.31 -2.73 -10.03
C THR A 153 -3.78 -3.14 -9.99
N THR A 154 -4.55 -2.77 -11.00
CA THR A 154 -5.98 -3.10 -11.06
C THR A 154 -6.20 -4.62 -11.18
N ARG A 155 -5.42 -5.32 -12.01
CA ARG A 155 -5.54 -6.78 -12.18
C ARG A 155 -5.24 -7.53 -10.89
N VAL A 156 -4.13 -7.23 -10.23
CA VAL A 156 -3.77 -7.86 -8.95
C VAL A 156 -4.83 -7.57 -7.89
N PHE A 157 -5.31 -6.33 -7.79
CA PHE A 157 -6.32 -5.95 -6.81
C PHE A 157 -7.62 -6.73 -6.98
N TRP A 158 -8.19 -6.76 -8.19
CA TRP A 158 -9.45 -7.44 -8.45
C TRP A 158 -9.33 -8.96 -8.36
N GLN A 159 -8.21 -9.52 -8.82
CA GLN A 159 -7.96 -10.96 -8.71
C GLN A 159 -7.86 -11.39 -7.25
N TYR A 160 -7.14 -10.63 -6.42
CA TYR A 160 -7.05 -10.87 -4.98
C TYR A 160 -8.44 -10.85 -4.32
N HIS A 161 -9.24 -9.80 -4.57
CA HIS A 161 -10.55 -9.65 -3.94
C HIS A 161 -11.57 -10.69 -4.44
N THR A 162 -11.47 -11.09 -5.71
CA THR A 162 -12.33 -12.15 -6.28
C THR A 162 -12.08 -13.49 -5.58
N ILE A 163 -10.82 -13.89 -5.40
CA ILE A 163 -10.47 -15.13 -4.70
C ILE A 163 -10.85 -15.02 -3.20
N ALA A 164 -10.67 -13.85 -2.59
CA ALA A 164 -11.04 -13.62 -1.19
C ALA A 164 -12.55 -13.63 -0.94
N ALA A 165 -13.36 -13.19 -1.91
CA ALA A 165 -14.82 -13.12 -1.79
C ALA A 165 -15.50 -14.47 -2.04
N MET A 166 -14.90 -15.35 -2.85
CA MET A 166 -15.51 -16.60 -3.28
C MET A 166 -14.90 -17.81 -2.55
N PRO A 167 -15.63 -18.47 -1.63
CA PRO A 167 -15.11 -19.61 -0.86
C PRO A 167 -14.70 -20.80 -1.72
N SER A 168 -15.40 -21.01 -2.85
CA SER A 168 -15.10 -22.10 -3.79
C SER A 168 -13.74 -21.91 -4.46
N LEU A 169 -13.36 -20.70 -4.85
CA LEU A 169 -12.04 -20.43 -5.46
C LEU A 169 -10.88 -20.55 -4.46
N ARG A 170 -11.17 -20.42 -3.17
CA ARG A 170 -10.17 -20.41 -2.11
C ARG A 170 -9.83 -21.80 -1.57
N HIS A 171 -10.83 -22.66 -1.41
CA HIS A 171 -10.64 -23.99 -0.82
C HIS A 171 -10.61 -25.11 -1.87
N ASN A 172 -11.05 -24.83 -3.10
CA ASN A 172 -11.07 -25.83 -4.15
C ASN A 172 -9.70 -25.89 -4.85
N ARG A 173 -8.94 -26.95 -4.56
CA ARG A 173 -7.72 -27.35 -5.30
C ARG A 173 -8.04 -28.20 -6.54
N SER A 174 -9.29 -28.19 -7.03
CA SER A 174 -9.64 -28.85 -8.29
C SER A 174 -8.72 -28.38 -9.42
N GLY A 175 -8.34 -29.31 -10.30
CA GLY A 175 -7.44 -29.05 -11.43
C GLY A 175 -7.93 -27.95 -12.38
N HIS A 176 -9.22 -27.60 -12.35
CA HIS A 176 -9.84 -26.53 -13.14
C HIS A 176 -9.63 -25.13 -12.54
N ASN A 177 -9.19 -25.01 -11.29
CA ASN A 177 -8.93 -23.71 -10.68
C ASN A 177 -7.54 -23.19 -11.08
N HIS A 178 -7.44 -22.55 -12.24
CA HIS A 178 -6.19 -21.96 -12.73
C HIS A 178 -5.65 -20.84 -11.84
N LEU A 179 -6.50 -20.19 -11.03
CA LEU A 179 -6.05 -19.16 -10.09
C LEU A 179 -5.19 -19.73 -8.96
N SER A 180 -5.36 -21.01 -8.62
CA SER A 180 -4.50 -21.68 -7.64
C SER A 180 -3.05 -21.87 -8.10
N LYS A 181 -2.80 -21.79 -9.42
CA LYS A 181 -1.48 -21.98 -10.04
C LYS A 181 -0.63 -20.70 -10.08
N ILE A 182 -1.18 -19.59 -9.64
CA ILE A 182 -0.48 -18.31 -9.64
C ILE A 182 0.62 -18.34 -8.57
N PHE A 183 1.82 -17.82 -8.91
CA PHE A 183 3.00 -17.92 -8.03
C PHE A 183 2.78 -17.34 -6.61
N TRP A 184 1.92 -16.32 -6.47
CA TRP A 184 1.62 -15.69 -5.17
C TRP A 184 0.44 -16.32 -4.44
N TYR A 185 -0.23 -17.33 -5.01
CA TYR A 185 -1.35 -18.02 -4.39
C TYR A 185 -1.03 -18.65 -3.01
N PRO A 186 0.15 -19.26 -2.78
CA PRO A 186 0.52 -19.78 -1.46
C PRO A 186 0.55 -18.67 -0.39
N LEU A 187 1.12 -17.52 -0.72
CA LEU A 187 1.15 -16.34 0.15
C LEU A 187 -0.27 -15.86 0.48
N PHE A 188 -1.14 -15.80 -0.54
CA PHE A 188 -2.56 -15.48 -0.35
C PHE A 188 -3.24 -16.46 0.61
N SER A 189 -3.07 -17.77 0.39
CA SER A 189 -3.68 -18.82 1.20
C SER A 189 -3.25 -18.72 2.67
N PHE A 190 -1.97 -18.41 2.92
CA PHE A 190 -1.44 -18.21 4.26
C PHE A 190 -2.06 -16.98 4.94
N MET A 191 -2.08 -15.83 4.23
CA MET A 191 -2.55 -14.56 4.80
C MET A 191 -4.07 -14.54 5.05
N GLU A 192 -4.84 -15.21 4.19
CA GLU A 192 -6.31 -15.22 4.31
C GLU A 192 -6.85 -16.40 5.15
N ALA A 193 -6.06 -17.41 5.52
CA ALA A 193 -6.50 -18.67 6.17
C ALA A 193 -7.63 -18.54 7.21
N ASN A 194 -7.58 -17.53 8.08
CA ASN A 194 -8.54 -17.32 9.18
C ASN A 194 -9.83 -16.57 8.80
N VAL A 195 -9.99 -16.14 7.55
CA VAL A 195 -11.13 -15.32 7.08
C VAL A 195 -12.19 -16.22 6.44
N LEU A 196 -13.22 -16.62 7.18
CA LEU A 196 -14.23 -17.58 6.69
C LEU A 196 -15.35 -16.96 5.84
N ARG A 197 -15.62 -15.66 6.00
CA ARG A 197 -16.71 -14.94 5.32
C ARG A 197 -16.19 -13.64 4.69
N PRO A 198 -16.85 -13.14 3.61
CA PRO A 198 -16.59 -11.80 3.09
C PRO A 198 -16.66 -10.75 4.21
N VAL A 199 -15.71 -9.83 4.22
CA VAL A 199 -15.57 -8.83 5.28
C VAL A 199 -16.72 -7.81 5.16
N PRO A 200 -17.61 -7.70 6.17
CA PRO A 200 -18.67 -6.71 6.13
C PRO A 200 -18.09 -5.30 6.34
N GLN A 201 -18.62 -4.32 5.61
CA GLN A 201 -18.25 -2.90 5.70
C GLN A 201 -18.80 -2.26 6.98
N ARG A 202 -18.26 -2.65 8.14
CA ARG A 202 -18.67 -2.14 9.46
C ARG A 202 -17.57 -1.27 10.07
N TYR A 203 -17.93 -0.04 10.39
CA TYR A 203 -17.05 0.93 11.04
C TYR A 203 -17.33 0.99 12.54
N GLY A 204 -16.27 1.18 13.32
CA GLY A 204 -16.39 1.30 14.77
C GLY A 204 -15.14 1.96 15.34
N PHE A 205 -15.34 2.87 16.30
CA PHE A 205 -14.22 3.50 16.98
C PHE A 205 -13.41 2.45 17.76
N PRO A 206 -12.07 2.43 17.65
CA PRO A 206 -11.25 1.42 18.30
C PRO A 206 -11.20 1.58 19.82
N PHE A 207 -11.47 2.79 20.31
CA PHE A 207 -11.66 3.08 21.72
C PHE A 207 -13.16 3.25 21.94
N THR A 208 -13.83 2.21 22.39
CA THR A 208 -15.14 2.39 23.01
C THR A 208 -14.95 3.31 24.22
N ILE A 209 -15.73 4.38 24.31
CA ILE A 209 -15.71 5.36 25.43
C ILE A 209 -15.79 4.66 26.79
N THR A 210 -16.42 3.48 26.85
CA THR A 210 -16.47 2.60 28.03
C THR A 210 -15.11 2.08 28.49
N SER A 211 -14.16 1.80 27.59
CA SER A 211 -12.80 1.37 27.95
C SER A 211 -11.97 2.53 28.52
N CYS A 212 -12.17 3.74 28.02
CA CYS A 212 -11.51 4.94 28.56
C CYS A 212 -12.08 5.31 29.94
N LYS A 213 -13.41 5.23 30.13
CA LYS A 213 -14.04 5.36 31.45
C LYS A 213 -13.56 4.32 32.45
N LYS A 214 -13.42 3.05 32.04
CA LYS A 214 -12.90 1.96 32.90
C LYS A 214 -11.42 2.15 33.26
N TRP A 215 -10.61 2.67 32.34
CA TRP A 215 -9.21 2.99 32.61
C TRP A 215 -9.07 4.16 33.58
N PHE A 216 -9.82 5.25 33.37
CA PHE A 216 -9.86 6.40 34.29
C PHE A 216 -10.35 6.04 35.70
N THR A 217 -11.41 5.22 35.81
CA THR A 217 -11.90 4.74 37.12
C THR A 217 -10.96 3.76 37.82
N ARG A 218 -10.16 2.98 37.08
CA ARG A 218 -9.10 2.15 37.65
C ARG A 218 -7.93 3.00 38.16
N HIS A 219 -7.54 4.04 37.41
CA HIS A 219 -6.45 4.93 37.79
C HIS A 219 -6.82 5.81 39.01
N SER A 220 -8.05 6.31 39.08
CA SER A 220 -8.51 7.09 40.24
C SER A 220 -8.58 6.25 41.53
N LYS A 221 -8.99 4.97 41.44
CA LYS A 221 -8.96 4.04 42.59
C LYS A 221 -7.54 3.73 43.08
N LEU A 222 -6.57 3.61 42.17
CA LEU A 222 -5.17 3.34 42.52
C LEU A 222 -4.47 4.56 43.16
N LEU A 223 -4.85 5.78 42.75
CA LEU A 223 -4.37 7.01 43.37
C LEU A 223 -4.91 7.18 44.80
N ASN A 224 -6.20 6.90 45.04
CA ASN A 224 -6.79 6.98 46.38
C ASN A 224 -6.20 5.97 47.37
N LEU A 225 -5.76 4.80 46.92
CA LEU A 225 -5.11 3.78 47.75
C LEU A 225 -3.66 4.14 48.15
N ARG A 226 -3.01 5.06 47.42
CA ARG A 226 -1.66 5.57 47.78
C ARG A 226 -1.69 6.70 48.80
N THR A 227 -2.81 7.39 48.96
CA THR A 227 -3.01 8.47 49.95
C THR A 227 -3.51 7.99 51.31
N GLN A 228 -3.86 6.71 51.45
CA GLN A 228 -4.27 6.09 52.73
C GLN A 228 -3.16 5.22 53.37
N ARG A 229 -1.91 5.35 52.92
CA ARG A 229 -0.75 4.68 53.49
C ARG A 229 0.29 5.75 53.82
#